data_AF-A0A254TWM3-F1
#
_entry.id   AF-A0A254TWM3-F1
#
_cell.length_a   1.000
_cell.length_b   1.000
_cell.length_c   1.000
_cell.angle_alpha   90.00
_cell.angle_beta   90.00
_cell.angle_gamma   90.00
#
_symmetry.space_group_name_H-M   'P 1'
#
loop_
_entity.id
_entity.type
_entity.pdbx_description
1 polymer ?
#
loop_
_entity_poly.entity_id
_entity_poly.type
_entity_poly.pdbx_seq_one_letter_code
_entity_poly.pdbx_strand_id
1 'polypeptide(L)'
;MQFRYSTGTSNPFTFPWEAGIPNTPFWDTNTTSTRATAPQQANQRKWPLSSTSLQEKIKHEEARYTLPDNFHNADHTLYRRFWLAVASVSVALGQMDKAEAAYRTLVTNREDKNDLVPVFSLSGFLIHYGTTSKVQEGLGLTGSCLEWLDKKLGRASPQGIEVMGNIAEAEWKMGRREEAEGMIKEAHECIDELEGTKFAVYEDDEREFTQEWEKGLRE
;
A
#
# COMPACT_ATOMS: atom_id res chain seq x y z
N MET A 1 -27.55 -2.16 12.99
CA MET A 1 -26.13 -1.85 13.28
C MET A 1 -25.88 -0.46 12.75
N GLN A 2 -25.37 0.47 13.56
CA GLN A 2 -25.14 1.87 13.13
C GLN A 2 -23.73 1.96 12.52
N PHE A 3 -23.58 2.68 11.42
CA PHE A 3 -22.31 2.84 10.69
C PHE A 3 -21.95 4.33 10.58
N ARG A 4 -20.66 4.63 10.45
CA ARG A 4 -20.08 5.95 10.16
C ARG A 4 -19.18 5.87 8.92
N TYR A 5 -18.87 6.99 8.28
CA TYR A 5 -18.06 7.01 7.04
C TYR A 5 -16.66 7.56 7.31
N SER A 6 -15.70 7.23 6.45
CA SER A 6 -14.26 7.51 6.62
C SER A 6 -13.94 9.01 6.76
N THR A 7 -14.77 9.88 6.20
CA THR A 7 -14.58 11.35 6.17
C THR A 7 -15.22 12.07 7.36
N GLY A 8 -15.86 11.34 8.29
CA GLY A 8 -16.42 11.91 9.51
C GLY A 8 -17.63 12.85 9.32
N THR A 9 -18.06 13.11 8.08
CA THR A 9 -19.28 13.88 7.78
C THR A 9 -20.27 13.02 6.98
N SER A 10 -21.55 13.26 7.25
CA SER A 10 -22.65 12.46 6.74
C SER A 10 -22.98 12.79 5.29
N ASN A 11 -22.43 12.04 4.32
CA ASN A 11 -23.24 11.55 3.21
C ASN A 11 -22.63 10.28 2.54
N PRO A 12 -23.33 9.13 2.53
CA PRO A 12 -22.79 7.80 2.13
C PRO A 12 -22.41 7.57 0.66
N PHE A 13 -22.56 8.57 -0.20
CA PHE A 13 -22.66 8.37 -1.64
C PHE A 13 -21.71 9.26 -2.44
N THR A 14 -20.77 9.92 -1.78
CA THR A 14 -19.79 10.76 -2.49
C THR A 14 -19.00 9.88 -3.47
N PHE A 15 -18.71 8.63 -3.10
CA PHE A 15 -18.03 7.68 -3.97
C PHE A 15 -18.56 6.24 -3.88
N PRO A 16 -18.60 5.49 -5.00
CA PRO A 16 -19.10 4.10 -5.04
C PRO A 16 -18.23 3.08 -4.30
N TRP A 17 -17.04 3.46 -3.81
CA TRP A 17 -16.13 2.61 -3.04
C TRP A 17 -16.11 2.92 -1.53
N GLU A 18 -16.94 3.84 -1.04
CA GLU A 18 -17.05 4.09 0.39
C GLU A 18 -17.75 2.92 1.11
N ALA A 19 -17.11 2.40 2.17
CA ALA A 19 -17.68 1.36 3.03
C ALA A 19 -18.09 1.96 4.38
N GLY A 20 -19.26 1.56 4.89
CA GLY A 20 -19.70 1.93 6.23
C GLY A 20 -18.80 1.29 7.30
N ILE A 21 -18.17 2.11 8.13
CA ILE A 21 -17.38 1.68 9.29
C ILE A 21 -18.35 1.43 10.45
N PRO A 22 -18.38 0.24 11.07
CA PRO A 22 -19.27 -0.02 12.19
C PRO A 22 -19.02 0.95 13.36
N ASN A 23 -20.08 1.51 13.92
CA ASN A 23 -20.02 2.40 15.08
C ASN A 23 -19.87 1.56 16.36
N THR A 24 -18.67 1.04 16.62
CA THR A 24 -18.35 0.26 17.82
C THR A 24 -17.04 0.74 18.46
N PRO A 25 -16.87 0.56 19.79
CA PRO A 25 -15.63 0.94 20.49
C PRO A 25 -14.34 0.34 19.91
N PHE A 26 -14.47 -0.76 19.16
CA PHE A 26 -13.35 -1.36 18.44
C PHE A 26 -12.84 -0.45 17.30
N TRP A 27 -13.74 0.14 16.52
CA TRP A 27 -13.41 1.01 15.38
C TRP A 27 -13.09 2.44 15.80
N ASP A 28 -13.55 2.88 16.98
CA ASP A 28 -13.30 4.21 17.56
C ASP A 28 -11.81 4.51 17.76
N THR A 29 -10.98 3.50 17.93
CA THR A 29 -9.53 3.68 18.11
C THR A 29 -8.71 3.38 16.86
N ASN A 30 -9.34 3.06 15.72
CA ASN A 30 -8.66 2.69 14.48
C ASN A 30 -8.69 3.81 13.43
N THR A 31 -8.81 5.06 13.85
CA THR A 31 -8.91 6.22 12.95
C THR A 31 -7.55 6.52 12.32
N THR A 32 -7.45 6.32 11.01
CA THR A 32 -6.40 6.85 10.12
C THR A 32 -6.74 8.25 9.58
N SER A 33 -7.67 8.98 10.21
CA SER A 33 -7.94 10.37 9.84
C SER A 33 -6.83 11.26 10.43
N THR A 34 -5.91 11.68 9.56
CA THR A 34 -5.33 13.04 9.36
C THR A 34 -5.05 13.97 10.55
N ARG A 35 -5.07 13.50 11.80
CA ARG A 35 -4.57 14.26 12.94
C ARG A 35 -3.70 13.36 13.80
N ALA A 36 -2.40 13.50 13.59
CA ALA A 36 -1.39 13.09 14.54
C ALA A 36 -1.73 13.65 15.92
N THR A 37 -2.32 12.82 16.78
CA THR A 37 -1.97 12.62 18.20
C THR A 37 -2.99 11.66 18.83
N ALA A 38 -2.54 10.41 19.07
CA ALA A 38 -3.22 9.30 19.75
C ALA A 38 -4.17 8.42 18.91
N PRO A 39 -3.62 7.38 18.24
CA PRO A 39 -4.11 6.00 18.48
C PRO A 39 -3.01 4.90 18.51
N GLN A 40 -1.73 5.25 18.65
CA GLN A 40 -0.64 4.28 18.49
C GLN A 40 -0.61 3.18 19.57
N GLN A 41 -1.00 3.49 20.82
CA GLN A 41 -1.00 2.51 21.93
C GLN A 41 -2.18 1.51 21.89
N ALA A 42 -3.36 1.92 21.42
CA ALA A 42 -4.52 1.02 21.31
C ALA A 42 -4.32 -0.02 20.20
N ASN A 43 -3.68 0.40 19.11
CA ASN A 43 -3.33 -0.48 17.98
C ASN A 43 -2.21 -1.47 18.33
N GLN A 44 -1.26 -1.10 19.20
CA GLN A 44 -0.19 -1.99 19.67
C GLN A 44 -0.68 -3.27 20.37
N ARG A 45 -1.84 -3.24 21.06
CA ARG A 45 -2.42 -4.45 21.68
C ARG A 45 -3.30 -5.26 20.73
N LYS A 46 -3.88 -4.60 19.72
CA LYS A 46 -4.78 -5.23 18.73
C LYS A 46 -4.00 -5.99 17.66
N TRP A 47 -2.88 -5.45 17.17
CA TRP A 47 -2.10 -6.08 16.11
C TRP A 47 -1.58 -7.49 16.42
N PRO A 48 -1.08 -7.80 17.63
CA PRO A 48 -0.68 -9.16 17.97
C PRO A 48 -1.86 -10.14 17.93
N LEU A 49 -3.02 -9.76 18.47
CA LEU A 49 -4.24 -10.59 18.46
C LEU A 49 -4.77 -10.82 17.04
N SER A 50 -4.77 -9.77 16.22
CA SER A 50 -5.12 -9.87 14.80
C SER A 50 -4.14 -10.78 14.05
N SER A 51 -2.84 -10.71 14.34
CA SER A 51 -1.80 -11.54 13.71
C SER A 51 -2.01 -13.03 14.00
N THR A 52 -2.25 -13.41 15.26
CA THR A 52 -2.52 -14.80 15.65
C THR A 52 -3.81 -15.31 15.00
N SER A 53 -4.89 -14.54 15.09
CA SER A 53 -6.19 -14.90 14.49
C SER A 53 -6.08 -15.09 12.97
N LEU A 54 -5.30 -14.23 12.31
CA LEU A 54 -5.06 -14.29 10.87
C LEU A 54 -4.28 -15.56 10.48
N GLN A 55 -3.24 -15.92 11.24
CA GLN A 55 -2.47 -17.14 11.01
C GLN A 55 -3.31 -18.41 11.20
N GLU A 56 -4.13 -18.46 12.25
CA GLU A 56 -5.05 -19.57 12.49
C GLU A 56 -6.05 -19.71 11.34
N LYS A 57 -6.58 -18.59 10.86
CA LYS A 57 -7.52 -18.59 9.74
C LYS A 57 -6.87 -19.05 8.44
N ILE A 58 -5.64 -18.63 8.14
CA ILE A 58 -4.90 -19.12 6.96
C ILE A 58 -4.69 -20.63 7.05
N LYS A 59 -4.22 -21.14 8.19
CA LYS A 59 -4.05 -22.60 8.39
C LYS A 59 -5.36 -23.35 8.21
N HIS A 60 -6.45 -22.80 8.74
CA HIS A 60 -7.78 -23.38 8.57
C HIS A 60 -8.19 -23.41 7.09
N GLU A 61 -7.99 -22.31 6.34
CA GLU A 61 -8.30 -22.29 4.91
C GLU A 61 -7.41 -23.26 4.12
N GLU A 62 -6.11 -23.30 4.37
CA GLU A 62 -5.18 -24.23 3.73
C GLU A 62 -5.55 -25.70 3.98
N ALA A 63 -6.02 -26.04 5.18
CA ALA A 63 -6.45 -27.40 5.53
C ALA A 63 -7.74 -27.86 4.83
N ARG A 64 -8.50 -26.94 4.21
CA ARG A 64 -9.73 -27.29 3.48
C ARG A 64 -9.48 -27.84 2.08
N TYR A 65 -8.28 -27.64 1.55
CA TYR A 65 -7.96 -28.00 0.17
C TYR A 65 -7.03 -29.21 0.12
N THR A 66 -7.31 -30.14 -0.79
CA THR A 66 -6.48 -31.30 -1.08
C THR A 66 -5.94 -31.20 -2.50
N LEU A 67 -4.70 -31.66 -2.71
CA LEU A 67 -4.04 -31.62 -4.02
C LEU A 67 -4.92 -32.25 -5.13
N PRO A 68 -4.94 -31.67 -6.35
CA PRO A 68 -4.05 -30.61 -6.84
C PRO A 68 -4.46 -29.20 -6.40
N ASP A 69 -5.64 -29.03 -5.81
CA ASP A 69 -6.13 -27.74 -5.36
C ASP A 69 -5.44 -27.33 -4.07
N ASN A 70 -5.01 -26.07 -4.02
CA ASN A 70 -4.48 -25.43 -2.82
C ASN A 70 -5.21 -24.10 -2.65
N PHE A 71 -5.11 -23.51 -1.45
CA PHE A 71 -5.83 -22.29 -1.12
C PHE A 71 -5.56 -21.15 -2.12
N HIS A 72 -4.34 -21.07 -2.65
CA HIS A 72 -3.94 -20.08 -3.63
C HIS A 72 -4.71 -20.17 -4.96
N ASN A 73 -4.86 -21.38 -5.51
CA ASN A 73 -5.54 -21.59 -6.79
C ASN A 73 -7.07 -21.68 -6.63
N ALA A 74 -7.56 -22.21 -5.51
CA ALA A 74 -8.99 -22.46 -5.31
C ALA A 74 -9.78 -21.18 -4.98
N ASP A 75 -9.17 -20.23 -4.27
CA ASP A 75 -9.76 -18.91 -4.00
C ASP A 75 -8.66 -17.83 -3.97
N HIS A 76 -8.19 -17.44 -5.16
CA HIS A 76 -7.11 -16.48 -5.31
C HIS A 76 -7.43 -15.11 -4.68
N THR A 77 -8.70 -14.68 -4.76
CA THR A 77 -9.14 -13.40 -4.19
C THR A 77 -9.00 -13.41 -2.68
N LEU A 78 -9.48 -14.45 -2.01
CA LEU A 78 -9.38 -14.58 -0.57
C LEU A 78 -7.91 -14.75 -0.15
N TYR A 79 -7.16 -15.61 -0.85
CA TYR A 79 -5.74 -15.81 -0.63
C TYR A 79 -4.96 -14.50 -0.65
N ARG A 80 -5.13 -13.69 -1.70
CA ARG A 80 -4.50 -12.37 -1.83
C ARG A 80 -4.83 -11.45 -0.67
N ARG A 81 -6.10 -11.40 -0.24
CA ARG A 81 -6.53 -10.57 0.91
C ARG A 81 -5.87 -11.00 2.21
N PHE A 82 -5.76 -12.30 2.47
CA PHE A 82 -5.08 -12.82 3.66
C PHE A 82 -3.61 -12.45 3.68
N TRP A 83 -2.90 -12.66 2.58
CA TRP A 83 -1.46 -12.36 2.53
C TRP A 83 -1.15 -10.86 2.54
N LEU A 84 -2.02 -10.02 1.96
CA LEU A 84 -1.92 -8.56 2.14
C LEU A 84 -2.11 -8.19 3.62
N ALA A 85 -3.11 -8.76 4.31
CA ALA A 85 -3.30 -8.52 5.73
C ALA A 85 -2.10 -9.00 6.57
N VAL A 86 -1.49 -10.14 6.22
CA VAL A 86 -0.26 -10.61 6.88
C VAL A 86 0.86 -9.60 6.71
N ALA A 87 1.07 -9.12 5.48
CA ALA A 87 2.11 -8.13 5.19
C ALA A 87 1.90 -6.85 6.01
N SER A 88 0.70 -6.26 5.96
CA SER A 88 0.38 -5.02 6.67
C SER A 88 0.50 -5.15 8.20
N VAL A 89 -0.03 -6.23 8.77
CA VAL A 89 0.07 -6.48 10.22
C VAL A 89 1.52 -6.73 10.63
N SER A 90 2.31 -7.42 9.80
CA SER A 90 3.73 -7.63 10.08
C SER A 90 4.53 -6.33 10.04
N VAL A 91 4.27 -5.41 9.11
CA VAL A 91 4.86 -4.05 9.12
C VAL A 91 4.51 -3.34 10.43
N ALA A 92 3.22 -3.33 10.80
CA ALA A 92 2.75 -2.65 12.01
C ALA A 92 3.32 -3.24 13.32
N LEU A 93 3.76 -4.50 13.30
CA LEU A 93 4.40 -5.18 14.43
C LEU A 93 5.94 -5.10 14.41
N GLY A 94 6.55 -4.43 13.43
CA GLY A 94 8.00 -4.39 13.28
C GLY A 94 8.61 -5.70 12.75
N GLN A 95 7.80 -6.65 12.29
CA GLN A 95 8.22 -7.97 11.81
C GLN A 95 8.62 -7.91 10.34
N MET A 96 9.70 -7.17 10.03
CA MET A 96 10.08 -6.83 8.65
C MET A 96 10.36 -8.05 7.77
N ASP A 97 11.04 -9.07 8.30
CA ASP A 97 11.31 -10.31 7.54
C ASP A 97 10.02 -11.05 7.15
N LYS A 98 9.02 -11.04 8.05
CA LYS A 98 7.72 -11.67 7.79
C LYS A 98 6.88 -10.85 6.81
N ALA A 99 6.96 -9.52 6.89
CA ALA A 99 6.30 -8.63 5.92
C ALA A 99 6.88 -8.84 4.52
N GLU A 100 8.21 -8.88 4.40
CA GLU A 100 8.87 -9.16 3.12
C GLU A 100 8.47 -10.51 2.54
N ALA A 101 8.52 -11.56 3.36
CA ALA A 101 8.13 -12.91 2.93
C ALA A 101 6.68 -12.95 2.43
N ALA A 102 5.76 -12.21 3.07
CA ALA A 102 4.38 -12.08 2.62
C ALA A 102 4.26 -11.36 1.28
N TYR A 103 4.99 -10.25 1.06
CA TYR A 103 5.01 -9.57 -0.23
C TYR A 103 5.61 -10.44 -1.35
N ARG A 104 6.71 -11.14 -1.08
CA ARG A 104 7.31 -12.08 -2.05
C ARG A 104 6.36 -13.24 -2.38
N THR A 105 5.62 -13.73 -1.39
CA THR A 105 4.58 -14.75 -1.58
C THR A 105 3.48 -14.25 -2.52
N LEU A 106 2.99 -13.02 -2.31
CA LEU A 106 2.01 -12.39 -3.18
C LEU A 106 2.53 -12.25 -4.62
N VAL A 107 3.79 -11.85 -4.82
CA VAL A 107 4.41 -11.72 -6.15
C VAL A 107 4.56 -13.08 -6.85
N THR A 108 4.98 -14.10 -6.11
CA THR A 108 5.22 -15.46 -6.64
C THR A 108 3.90 -16.08 -7.09
N ASN A 109 2.89 -15.98 -6.23
CA ASN A 109 1.60 -16.63 -6.38
C ASN A 109 0.58 -15.73 -7.09
N ARG A 110 0.99 -14.79 -7.93
CA ARG A 110 0.06 -14.06 -8.80
C ARG A 110 -0.63 -15.00 -9.78
N GLU A 111 -1.96 -14.91 -9.86
CA GLU A 111 -2.78 -15.59 -10.86
C GLU A 111 -2.48 -15.05 -12.27
N ASP A 112 -2.55 -13.73 -12.44
CA ASP A 112 -2.11 -13.05 -13.67
C ASP A 112 -0.72 -12.45 -13.47
N LYS A 113 0.27 -12.89 -14.27
CA LYS A 113 1.64 -12.35 -14.21
C LYS A 113 1.72 -10.90 -14.72
N ASN A 114 0.72 -10.45 -15.47
CA ASN A 114 0.57 -9.06 -15.88
C ASN A 114 -0.07 -8.18 -14.81
N ASP A 115 -0.62 -8.75 -13.71
CA ASP A 115 -1.03 -7.93 -12.55
C ASP A 115 0.24 -7.54 -11.77
N LEU A 116 0.65 -6.28 -11.90
CA LEU A 116 1.84 -5.77 -11.20
C LEU A 116 1.51 -5.16 -9.83
N VAL A 117 0.26 -5.18 -9.35
CA VAL A 117 -0.05 -4.64 -8.02
C VAL A 117 0.82 -5.27 -6.92
N PRO A 118 0.99 -6.61 -6.85
CA PRO A 118 1.89 -7.19 -5.84
C PRO A 118 3.35 -6.82 -6.01
N VAL A 119 3.80 -6.59 -7.25
CA VAL A 119 5.19 -6.17 -7.55
C VAL A 119 5.42 -4.75 -7.06
N PHE A 120 4.45 -3.87 -7.31
CA PHE A 120 4.43 -2.51 -6.77
C PHE A 120 4.46 -2.48 -5.24
N SER A 121 3.64 -3.31 -4.57
CA SER A 121 3.67 -3.40 -3.11
C SER A 121 5.01 -3.90 -2.57
N LEU A 122 5.64 -4.88 -3.23
CA LEU A 122 6.98 -5.35 -2.86
C LEU A 122 8.03 -4.27 -3.10
N SER A 123 7.98 -3.54 -4.21
CA SER A 123 8.97 -2.50 -4.53
C SER A 123 8.96 -1.39 -3.49
N GLY A 124 7.78 -0.85 -3.15
CA GLY A 124 7.64 0.17 -2.11
C GLY A 124 8.13 -0.32 -0.74
N PHE A 125 7.80 -1.55 -0.36
CA PHE A 125 8.28 -2.14 0.89
C PHE A 125 9.82 -2.24 0.94
N LEU A 126 10.44 -2.75 -0.13
CA LEU A 126 11.90 -2.92 -0.20
C LEU A 126 12.64 -1.57 -0.20
N ILE A 127 12.08 -0.56 -0.87
CA ILE A 127 12.65 0.79 -0.90
C ILE A 127 12.56 1.41 0.49
N HIS A 128 11.39 1.35 1.12
CA HIS A 128 11.15 2.05 2.38
C HIS A 128 11.88 1.42 3.58
N TYR A 129 11.84 0.08 3.71
CA TYR A 129 12.35 -0.65 4.88
C TYR A 129 13.64 -1.46 4.62
N GLY A 130 14.11 -1.50 3.37
CA GLY A 130 15.24 -2.36 2.99
C GLY A 130 16.63 -1.80 3.33
N THR A 131 17.62 -2.69 3.27
CA THR A 131 19.04 -2.31 3.19
C THR A 131 19.36 -1.78 1.79
N THR A 132 20.52 -1.15 1.59
CA THR A 132 20.94 -0.64 0.27
C THR A 132 20.76 -1.66 -0.87
N SER A 133 21.07 -2.94 -0.63
CA SER A 133 20.86 -4.01 -1.62
C SER A 133 19.37 -4.24 -1.94
N LYS A 134 18.50 -4.22 -0.92
CA LYS A 134 17.05 -4.33 -1.09
C LYS A 134 16.46 -3.09 -1.77
N VAL A 135 16.98 -1.89 -1.47
CA VAL A 135 16.57 -0.66 -2.17
C VAL A 135 16.90 -0.78 -3.66
N GLN A 136 18.07 -1.32 -4.02
CA GLN A 136 18.45 -1.57 -5.42
C GLN A 136 17.52 -2.57 -6.09
N GLU A 137 17.14 -3.65 -5.40
CA GLU A 137 16.13 -4.59 -5.89
C GLU A 137 14.78 -3.90 -6.11
N GLY A 138 14.29 -3.17 -5.11
CA GLY A 138 13.01 -2.46 -5.16
C GLY A 138 12.95 -1.46 -6.31
N LEU A 139 14.01 -0.66 -6.50
CA LEU A 139 14.13 0.25 -7.63
C LEU A 139 14.04 -0.49 -8.97
N GLY A 140 14.72 -1.64 -9.11
CA GLY A 140 14.63 -2.45 -10.33
C GLY A 140 13.22 -2.96 -10.67
N LEU A 141 12.35 -3.09 -9.67
CA LEU A 141 10.95 -3.48 -9.84
C LEU A 141 10.05 -2.30 -10.28
N THR A 142 10.39 -1.06 -9.90
CA THR A 142 9.53 0.11 -10.14
C THR A 142 9.32 0.43 -11.62
N GLY A 143 10.33 0.22 -12.48
CA GLY A 143 10.24 0.56 -13.91
C GLY A 143 9.10 -0.17 -14.63
N SER A 144 8.93 -1.47 -14.38
CA SER A 144 7.81 -2.24 -14.94
C SER A 144 6.45 -1.77 -14.37
N CYS A 145 6.41 -1.38 -13.09
CA CYS A 145 5.20 -0.87 -12.46
C CYS A 145 4.76 0.47 -13.04
N LEU A 146 5.70 1.39 -13.29
CA LEU A 146 5.40 2.72 -13.83
C LEU A 146 4.78 2.62 -15.23
N GLU A 147 5.41 1.87 -16.14
CA GLU A 147 4.87 1.65 -17.50
C GLU A 147 3.51 0.95 -17.49
N TRP A 148 3.32 0.00 -16.58
CA TRP A 148 2.07 -0.74 -16.45
C TRP A 148 0.93 0.14 -15.91
N LEU A 149 1.22 0.99 -14.92
CA LEU A 149 0.26 1.95 -14.38
C LEU A 149 -0.11 3.01 -15.40
N ASP A 150 0.86 3.53 -16.15
CA ASP A 150 0.58 4.52 -17.20
C ASP A 150 -0.41 3.96 -18.23
N LYS A 151 -0.18 2.74 -18.74
CA LYS A 151 -1.10 2.08 -19.67
C LYS A 151 -2.49 1.81 -19.09
N LYS A 152 -2.60 1.58 -17.78
CA LYS A 152 -3.85 1.14 -17.13
C LYS A 152 -4.67 2.29 -16.57
N LEU A 153 -4.01 3.30 -16.01
CA LEU A 153 -4.61 4.38 -15.24
C LEU A 153 -4.16 5.78 -15.72
N GLY A 154 -3.06 5.86 -16.48
CA GLY A 154 -2.38 7.11 -16.87
C GLY A 154 -1.26 7.47 -15.90
N ARG A 155 -0.20 8.11 -16.42
CA ARG A 155 0.98 8.55 -15.65
C ARG A 155 0.64 9.37 -14.41
N ALA A 156 -0.34 10.26 -14.54
CA ALA A 156 -0.81 11.15 -13.48
C ALA A 156 -1.77 10.48 -12.49
N SER A 157 -1.99 9.16 -12.57
CA SER A 157 -2.78 8.48 -11.54
C SER A 157 -2.09 8.54 -10.18
N PRO A 158 -2.83 8.58 -9.06
CA PRO A 158 -2.28 8.51 -7.70
C PRO A 158 -1.22 7.40 -7.53
N GLN A 159 -1.49 6.22 -8.10
CA GLN A 159 -0.54 5.11 -8.05
C GLN A 159 0.72 5.36 -8.88
N GLY A 160 0.60 6.06 -10.01
CA GLY A 160 1.73 6.48 -10.85
C GLY A 160 2.63 7.46 -10.10
N ILE A 161 2.04 8.47 -9.46
CA ILE A 161 2.72 9.45 -8.61
C ILE A 161 3.42 8.74 -7.44
N GLU A 162 2.76 7.76 -6.79
CA GLU A 162 3.35 6.96 -5.72
C GLU A 162 4.56 6.14 -6.19
N VAL A 163 4.54 5.57 -7.41
CA VAL A 163 5.73 4.91 -7.99
C VAL A 163 6.88 5.90 -8.21
N MET A 164 6.59 7.10 -8.70
CA MET A 164 7.60 8.16 -8.88
C MET A 164 8.23 8.53 -7.53
N GLY A 165 7.42 8.74 -6.49
CA GLY A 165 7.92 8.97 -5.13
C GLY A 165 8.82 7.83 -4.62
N ASN A 166 8.43 6.57 -4.85
CA ASN A 166 9.28 5.42 -4.51
C ASN A 166 10.62 5.44 -5.26
N ILE A 167 10.63 5.77 -6.55
CA ILE A 167 11.86 5.89 -7.34
C ILE A 167 12.76 6.99 -6.74
N ALA A 168 12.21 8.18 -6.51
CA ALA A 168 12.95 9.29 -5.92
C ALA A 168 13.55 8.95 -4.56
N GLU A 169 12.80 8.27 -3.68
CA GLU A 169 13.30 7.81 -2.38
C GLU A 169 14.47 6.83 -2.54
N ALA A 170 14.35 5.88 -3.48
CA ALA A 170 15.40 4.90 -3.74
C ALA A 170 16.67 5.55 -4.28
N GLU A 171 16.54 6.45 -5.25
CA GLU A 171 17.64 7.25 -5.83
C GLU A 171 18.35 8.07 -4.74
N TRP A 172 17.57 8.72 -3.88
CA TRP A 172 18.08 9.51 -2.76
C TRP A 172 18.87 8.68 -1.75
N LYS A 173 18.35 7.51 -1.37
CA LYS A 173 19.01 6.52 -0.48
C LYS A 173 20.30 5.97 -1.09
N MET A 174 20.43 5.98 -2.41
CA MET A 174 21.66 5.58 -3.12
C MET A 174 22.61 6.74 -3.40
N GLY A 175 22.29 7.96 -2.96
CA GLY A 175 23.12 9.15 -3.17
C GLY A 175 23.03 9.76 -4.56
N ARG A 176 22.10 9.29 -5.39
CA ARG A 176 21.83 9.77 -6.76
C ARG A 176 20.81 10.91 -6.70
N ARG A 177 21.31 12.07 -6.27
CA ARG A 177 20.47 13.23 -5.92
C ARG A 177 19.85 13.89 -7.15
N GLU A 178 20.56 13.97 -8.27
CA GLU A 178 20.05 14.57 -9.50
C GLU A 178 18.87 13.77 -10.07
N GLU A 179 18.97 12.44 -10.05
CA GLU A 179 17.92 11.53 -10.49
C GLU A 179 16.70 11.60 -9.56
N ALA A 180 16.91 11.66 -8.25
CA ALA A 180 15.84 11.85 -7.28
C ALA A 180 15.08 13.17 -7.49
N GLU A 181 15.81 14.28 -7.68
CA GLU A 181 15.21 15.61 -7.96
C GLU A 181 14.42 15.62 -9.26
N GLY A 182 14.93 14.96 -10.30
CA GLY A 182 14.21 14.81 -11.58
C GLY A 182 12.86 14.11 -11.39
N MET A 183 12.84 13.04 -10.58
CA MET A 183 11.63 12.29 -10.31
C MET A 183 10.64 13.02 -9.38
N ILE A 184 11.14 13.79 -8.40
CA ILE A 184 10.32 14.69 -7.57
C ILE A 184 9.61 15.72 -8.45
N LYS A 185 10.35 16.34 -9.38
CA LYS A 185 9.78 17.31 -10.32
C LYS A 185 8.71 16.66 -11.19
N GLU A 186 8.96 15.46 -11.70
CA GLU A 186 8.00 14.71 -12.52
C GLU A 186 6.70 14.39 -11.74
N ALA A 187 6.82 14.03 -10.46
CA ALA A 187 5.66 13.79 -9.60
C ALA A 187 4.80 15.05 -9.43
N HIS A 188 5.41 16.22 -9.18
CA HIS A 188 4.69 17.51 -9.09
C HIS A 188 4.03 17.89 -10.42
N GLU A 189 4.69 17.67 -11.56
CA GLU A 189 4.08 17.88 -12.88
C GLU A 189 2.85 16.99 -13.10
N CYS A 190 2.91 15.73 -12.68
CA CYS A 190 1.76 14.83 -12.74
C CYS A 190 0.61 15.26 -11.84
N ILE A 191 0.89 15.85 -10.68
CA ILE A 191 -0.15 16.40 -9.79
C ILE A 191 -0.87 17.56 -10.48
N ASP A 192 -0.14 18.44 -11.16
CA ASP A 192 -0.76 19.55 -11.92
C ASP A 192 -1.59 19.05 -13.13
N GLU A 193 -1.31 17.84 -13.64
CA GLU A 193 -2.10 17.21 -14.70
C GLU A 193 -3.40 16.54 -14.18
N LEU A 194 -3.57 16.36 -12.86
CA LEU A 194 -4.70 15.63 -12.27
C LEU A 194 -6.06 16.25 -12.62
N GLU A 195 -6.15 17.58 -12.71
CA GLU A 195 -7.37 18.33 -13.05
C GLU A 195 -8.01 17.82 -14.35
N GLY A 196 -7.19 17.40 -15.31
CA GLY A 196 -7.62 16.88 -16.62
C GLY A 196 -8.03 15.40 -16.61
N THR A 197 -7.98 14.72 -15.47
CA THR A 197 -8.18 13.27 -15.37
C THR A 197 -9.39 12.90 -14.51
N LYS A 198 -9.73 11.61 -14.48
CA LYS A 198 -10.72 11.06 -13.55
C LYS A 198 -10.31 11.14 -12.07
N PHE A 199 -9.07 11.54 -11.79
CA PHE A 199 -8.48 11.63 -10.45
C PHE A 199 -8.38 13.07 -9.93
N ALA A 200 -8.95 14.07 -10.63
CA ALA A 200 -8.94 15.47 -10.22
C ALA A 200 -9.36 15.71 -8.76
N VAL A 201 -10.25 14.87 -8.21
CA VAL A 201 -10.71 14.96 -6.81
C VAL A 201 -9.58 14.75 -5.78
N TYR A 202 -8.47 14.14 -6.18
CA TYR A 202 -7.33 13.86 -5.31
C TYR A 202 -6.21 14.89 -5.45
N GLU A 203 -6.35 15.92 -6.29
CA GLU A 203 -5.27 16.86 -6.56
C GLU A 203 -4.71 17.51 -5.29
N ASP A 204 -5.58 18.07 -4.45
CA ASP A 204 -5.16 18.72 -3.20
C ASP A 204 -4.50 17.73 -2.23
N ASP A 205 -5.06 16.52 -2.10
CA ASP A 205 -4.54 15.46 -1.22
C ASP A 205 -3.16 14.98 -1.70
N GLU A 206 -2.98 14.74 -3.01
CA GLU A 206 -1.71 14.31 -3.60
C GLU A 206 -0.64 15.40 -3.51
N ARG A 207 -1.04 16.67 -3.67
CA ARG A 207 -0.16 17.83 -3.51
C ARG A 207 0.33 17.96 -2.08
N GLU A 208 -0.56 17.88 -1.10
CA GLU A 208 -0.21 17.93 0.33
C GLU A 208 0.72 16.76 0.69
N PHE A 209 0.33 15.53 0.31
CA PHE A 209 1.11 14.33 0.59
C PHE A 209 2.52 14.39 -0.01
N THR A 210 2.64 14.80 -1.28
CA THR A 210 3.94 14.86 -1.95
C THR A 210 4.85 15.92 -1.34
N GLN A 211 4.30 17.06 -0.90
CA GLN A 211 5.07 18.09 -0.18
C GLN A 211 5.58 17.61 1.18
N GLU A 212 4.74 16.92 1.96
CA GLU A 212 5.15 16.35 3.25
C GLU A 212 6.20 15.25 3.07
N TRP A 213 6.00 14.36 2.11
CA TRP A 213 6.95 13.30 1.77
C TRP A 213 8.30 13.88 1.33
N GLU A 214 8.29 14.86 0.42
CA GLU A 214 9.52 15.50 -0.07
C GLU A 214 10.28 16.15 1.07
N LYS A 215 9.58 16.85 1.96
CA LYS A 215 10.18 17.42 3.17
C LYS A 215 10.86 16.34 4.02
N GLY A 216 10.18 15.22 4.28
CA GLY A 216 10.74 14.09 5.03
C GLY A 216 11.94 13.42 4.36
N LEU A 217 12.02 13.46 3.03
CA LEU A 217 13.19 12.97 2.29
C LEU A 217 14.42 13.86 2.48
N ARG A 218 14.20 15.17 2.66
CA ARG A 218 15.24 16.21 2.75
C ARG A 218 15.79 16.46 4.16
N GLU A 219 15.05 16.09 5.20
CA GLU A 219 15.44 16.18 6.61
C GLU A 219 16.40 15.05 7.05
#